data_AF-A0A9X1DLW0-F1
#
_entry.id   AF-A0A9X1DLW0-F1
#
_cell.length_a   1.000
_cell.length_b   1.000
_cell.length_c   1.000
_cell.angle_alpha   90.00
_cell.angle_beta   90.00
_cell.angle_gamma   90.00
#
_symmetry.space_group_name_H-M   'P 1'
#
loop_
_entity.id
_entity.type
_entity.pdbx_description
1 polymer ?
#
loop_
_entity_poly.entity_id
_entity_poly.type
_entity_poly.pdbx_seq_one_letter_code
_entity_poly.pdbx_strand_id
1 'polypeptide(L)'
;MHNYGLAVDFVIVSGDGRRALWTEGEKWTRVAAIAKSLGFVWGGDFELFRDFPHLGMSGGLSTRDLQKGWRPNLVPRVASSISEMKLKGKMDDSFLGTRY
;
A
#
# COMPACT_ATOMS: atom_id res chain seq x y z
N MET A 1 12.89 -4.12 5.05
CA MET A 1 12.27 -3.72 3.77
C MET A 1 12.68 -2.32 3.32
N HIS A 2 12.55 -1.30 4.18
CA HIS A 2 13.00 0.08 3.90
C HIS A 2 14.44 0.17 3.39
N ASN A 3 15.37 -0.56 3.99
CA ASN A 3 16.79 -0.59 3.57
C ASN A 3 17.03 -1.08 2.13
N TYR A 4 16.03 -1.67 1.48
CA TYR A 4 16.09 -2.16 0.11
C TYR A 4 15.25 -1.33 -0.86
N GLY A 5 14.62 -0.24 -0.41
CA GLY A 5 13.71 0.57 -1.22
C GLY A 5 12.39 -0.14 -1.57
N LEU A 6 12.01 -1.15 -0.79
CA LEU A 6 10.84 -1.99 -1.04
C LEU A 6 9.71 -1.76 -0.03
N ALA A 7 9.74 -0.66 0.70
CA ALA A 7 8.67 -0.28 1.61
C ALA A 7 8.46 1.23 1.64
N VAL A 8 7.25 1.60 2.02
CA VAL A 8 6.83 2.97 2.33
C VAL A 8 5.96 2.92 3.58
N ASP A 9 6.03 3.97 4.38
CA ASP A 9 5.11 4.15 5.50
C ASP A 9 4.13 5.28 5.15
N PHE A 10 2.88 5.15 5.56
CA PHE A 10 1.85 6.16 5.33
C PHE A 10 1.24 6.67 6.63
N VAL A 11 0.62 7.84 6.54
CA VAL A 11 -0.22 8.40 7.60
C VAL A 11 -1.43 9.08 6.99
N ILE A 12 -2.56 9.07 7.70
CA ILE A 12 -3.73 9.86 7.32
C ILE A 12 -3.53 11.29 7.81
N VAL A 13 -3.83 12.29 6.98
CA VAL A 13 -3.77 13.70 7.39
C VAL A 13 -5.17 14.29 7.54
N SER A 14 -5.29 15.36 8.32
CA SER A 14 -6.49 16.19 8.39
C SER A 14 -6.87 16.75 7.02
N GLY A 15 -8.13 17.16 6.83
CA GLY A 15 -8.61 17.65 5.53
C GLY A 15 -7.86 18.88 5.00
N ASP A 16 -7.22 19.65 5.87
CA ASP A 16 -6.34 20.78 5.55
C ASP A 16 -4.86 20.38 5.34
N GLY A 17 -4.54 19.09 5.50
CA GLY A 17 -3.18 18.54 5.36
C GLY A 17 -2.21 18.86 6.50
N ARG A 18 -2.63 19.57 7.56
CA ARG A 18 -1.71 20.14 8.55
C ARG A 18 -1.37 19.22 9.72
N ARG A 19 -2.15 18.17 9.95
CA ARG A 19 -1.98 17.28 11.10
C ARG A 19 -1.99 15.82 10.66
N ALA A 20 -1.01 15.07 11.12
CA ALA A 20 -1.03 13.61 11.08
C ALA A 20 -2.09 13.08 12.07
N LEU A 21 -2.93 12.16 11.60
CA LEU A 21 -3.98 11.50 12.35
C LEU A 21 -3.58 10.04 12.58
N TRP A 22 -3.15 9.75 13.80
CA TRP A 22 -2.62 8.43 14.19
C TRP A 22 -3.67 7.45 14.69
N THR A 23 -4.92 7.88 14.83
CA THR A 23 -6.02 6.98 15.19
C THR A 23 -6.29 6.03 14.03
N GLU A 24 -5.91 4.77 14.23
CA GLU A 24 -6.19 3.66 13.34
C GLU A 24 -7.71 3.46 13.22
N GLY A 25 -8.20 3.22 12.00
CA GLY A 25 -9.63 3.10 11.74
C GLY A 25 -9.94 2.85 10.26
N GLU A 26 -11.17 3.10 9.84
CA GLU A 26 -11.65 2.78 8.49
C GLU A 26 -10.78 3.36 7.36
N LYS A 27 -10.24 4.57 7.55
CA LYS A 27 -9.34 5.18 6.56
C LYS A 27 -8.03 4.41 6.40
N TRP A 28 -7.46 3.90 7.50
CA TRP A 28 -6.24 3.09 7.48
C TRP A 28 -6.49 1.75 6.79
N THR A 29 -7.60 1.07 7.11
CA THR A 29 -7.96 -0.20 6.46
C THR A 29 -8.32 -0.02 4.99
N ARG A 30 -8.89 1.13 4.60
CA ARG A 30 -9.11 1.49 3.20
C ARG A 30 -7.79 1.66 2.44
N VAL A 31 -6.81 2.37 3.01
CA VAL A 31 -5.46 2.48 2.41
C VAL A 31 -4.84 1.10 2.25
N ALA A 32 -4.91 0.27 3.29
CA ALA A 32 -4.40 -1.11 3.24
C ALA A 32 -5.05 -1.94 2.13
N ALA A 33 -6.37 -1.85 1.96
CA ALA A 33 -7.09 -2.57 0.91
C ALA A 33 -6.66 -2.14 -0.50
N ILE A 34 -6.45 -0.83 -0.71
CA ILE A 34 -5.93 -0.30 -1.98
C ILE A 34 -4.48 -0.75 -2.19
N ALA A 35 -3.62 -0.64 -1.18
CA ALA A 35 -2.23 -1.06 -1.29
C ALA A 35 -2.11 -2.56 -1.62
N LYS A 36 -2.92 -3.40 -0.96
CA LYS A 36 -2.99 -4.84 -1.26
C LYS A 36 -3.42 -5.11 -2.71
N SER A 37 -4.38 -4.36 -3.26
CA SER A 37 -4.79 -4.53 -4.67
C SER A 37 -3.69 -4.16 -5.67
N LEU A 38 -2.73 -3.33 -5.26
CA LEU A 38 -1.51 -3.02 -6.00
C LEU A 38 -0.37 -4.04 -5.75
N GLY A 39 -0.55 -4.94 -4.78
CA GLY A 39 0.38 -6.02 -4.43
C GLY A 39 1.35 -5.70 -3.30
N PHE A 40 1.03 -4.72 -2.45
CA PHE A 40 1.72 -4.53 -1.18
C PHE A 40 1.24 -5.54 -0.13
N VAL A 41 2.12 -5.84 0.82
CA VAL A 41 1.81 -6.46 2.12
C VAL A 41 1.67 -5.33 3.14
N TRP A 42 0.66 -5.40 3.99
CA TRP A 42 0.39 -4.38 5.01
C TRP A 42 0.79 -4.87 6.40
N GLY A 43 1.55 -4.05 7.13
CA GLY A 43 2.02 -4.42 8.48
C GLY A 43 0.92 -4.52 9.54
N GLY A 44 -0.27 -3.97 9.28
CA GLY A 44 -1.44 -4.17 10.13
C GLY A 44 -1.97 -5.62 10.16
N ASP A 45 -1.57 -6.46 9.19
CA ASP A 45 -1.90 -7.90 9.17
C ASP A 45 -0.93 -8.77 9.98
N PHE A 46 0.20 -8.22 10.46
CA PHE A 46 1.22 -9.03 11.13
C PHE A 46 0.68 -9.59 12.46
N GLU A 47 0.94 -10.87 12.72
CA GLU A 47 0.47 -11.54 13.96
C GLU A 47 1.16 -10.99 15.21
N LEU A 48 2.44 -10.61 15.08
CA LEU A 48 3.25 -9.99 16.12
C LEU A 48 3.82 -8.68 15.59
N PHE A 49 3.96 -7.68 16.46
CA PHE A 49 4.49 -6.35 16.12
C PHE A 49 3.72 -5.70 14.95
N ARG A 50 2.41 -5.54 15.12
CA ARG A 50 1.55 -4.85 14.14
C ARG A 50 2.09 -3.45 13.86
N ASP A 51 2.33 -3.18 12.59
CA ASP A 51 2.89 -1.92 12.10
C ASP A 51 1.93 -1.33 11.05
N PHE A 52 0.95 -0.56 11.53
CA PHE A 52 -0.13 -0.03 10.69
C PHE A 52 0.33 0.93 9.59
N PRO A 53 1.35 1.78 9.79
CA PRO A 53 1.92 2.58 8.71
C PRO A 53 2.56 1.77 7.58
N HIS A 54 3.07 0.57 7.87
CA HIS A 54 3.97 -0.13 6.96
C HIS A 54 3.29 -0.76 5.75
N LEU A 55 3.81 -0.45 4.56
CA LEU A 55 3.49 -1.11 3.30
C LEU A 55 4.77 -1.62 2.64
N GLY A 56 4.88 -2.93 2.45
CA GLY A 56 6.04 -3.58 1.84
C GLY A 56 5.71 -4.28 0.52
N MET A 57 6.65 -4.28 -0.43
CA MET A 57 6.50 -4.98 -1.71
C MET A 57 7.76 -5.80 -2.02
N SER A 58 7.92 -6.95 -1.37
CA SER A 58 9.08 -7.82 -1.57
C SER A 58 8.99 -8.72 -2.80
N GLY A 59 7.83 -8.79 -3.47
CA GLY A 59 7.61 -9.75 -4.55
C GLY A 59 7.79 -11.21 -4.12
N GLY A 60 7.58 -11.52 -2.83
CA GLY A 60 7.76 -12.86 -2.26
C GLY A 60 9.17 -13.15 -1.74
N LEU A 61 10.12 -12.23 -1.90
CA LEU A 61 11.48 -12.39 -1.37
C LEU A 61 11.52 -12.18 0.14
N SER A 62 12.38 -12.94 0.82
CA SER A 62 12.72 -12.74 2.22
C SER A 62 13.83 -11.68 2.38
N THR A 63 14.00 -11.14 3.58
CA THR A 63 15.14 -10.26 3.91
C THR A 63 16.48 -10.93 3.59
N ARG A 64 16.59 -12.25 3.77
CA ARG A 64 17.82 -13.00 3.47
C ARG A 64 18.13 -13.02 1.98
N ASP A 65 17.11 -13.10 1.13
CA ASP A 65 17.31 -13.07 -0.32
C ASP A 65 17.78 -11.70 -0.78
N LEU A 66 17.19 -10.64 -0.20
CA LEU A 66 17.61 -9.26 -0.44
C LEU A 66 19.05 -9.00 0.02
N GLN A 67 19.47 -9.56 1.16
CA GLN A 67 20.88 -9.50 1.63
C GLN A 67 21.86 -10.20 0.68
N LYS A 68 21.42 -11.25 -0.02
CA LYS A 68 22.20 -11.91 -1.08
C LYS A 68 22.22 -11.14 -2.39
N GLY A 69 21.61 -9.97 -2.45
CA GLY A 69 21.56 -9.11 -3.63
C GLY A 69 20.41 -9.43 -4.60
N TRP A 70 19.51 -10.36 -4.26
CA TRP A 70 18.36 -10.66 -5.11
C TRP A 70 17.40 -9.48 -5.12
N ARG A 71 16.79 -9.23 -6.28
CA ARG A 71 15.85 -8.12 -6.48
C ARG A 71 14.52 -8.67 -6.97
N PRO A 72 13.39 -8.16 -6.47
CA PRO A 72 12.10 -8.61 -6.94
C PRO A 72 11.84 -8.14 -8.36
N ASN A 73 11.17 -8.97 -9.15
CA ASN A 73 10.61 -8.56 -10.43
C ASN A 73 9.21 -7.99 -10.19
N LEU A 74 9.11 -6.67 -10.08
CA LEU A 74 7.85 -5.98 -9.80
C LEU A 74 7.18 -5.55 -11.09
N VAL A 75 5.96 -6.05 -11.31
CA VAL A 75 5.12 -5.66 -12.45
C VAL A 75 4.09 -4.62 -11.98
N PRO A 76 3.97 -3.46 -12.64
CA PRO A 76 2.94 -2.47 -12.32
C PRO A 76 1.54 -3.08 -12.43
N ARG A 77 0.75 -2.95 -11.36
CA ARG A 77 -0.63 -3.48 -11.30
C ARG A 77 -1.71 -2.42 -11.49
N VAL A 78 -1.36 -1.14 -11.61
CA VAL A 78 -2.31 -0.02 -11.61
C VAL A 78 -3.45 -0.20 -12.63
N ALA A 79 -3.15 -0.48 -13.90
CA ALA A 79 -4.17 -0.64 -14.94
C ALA A 79 -5.10 -1.84 -14.70
N SER A 80 -4.52 -2.97 -14.26
CA SER A 80 -5.28 -4.17 -13.93
C SER A 80 -6.18 -3.96 -12.71
N SER A 81 -5.65 -3.33 -11.66
CA SER A 81 -6.40 -3.01 -10.44
C SER A 81 -7.55 -2.04 -10.73
N ILE A 82 -7.33 -1.00 -11.53
CA ILE A 82 -8.40 -0.07 -11.97
C ILE A 82 -9.49 -0.83 -12.73
N SER A 83 -9.10 -1.67 -13.68
CA SER A 83 -10.05 -2.46 -14.48
C SER A 83 -10.90 -3.38 -13.61
N GLU A 84 -10.28 -4.09 -12.65
CA GLU A 84 -11.00 -4.93 -11.70
C GLU A 84 -11.93 -4.15 -10.77
N MET A 85 -11.50 -2.99 -10.29
CA MET A 85 -12.31 -2.14 -9.40
C MET A 85 -13.52 -1.56 -10.14
N LYS A 86 -13.38 -1.20 -11.42
CA LYS A 86 -14.48 -0.74 -12.29
C LYS A 86 -15.47 -1.87 -12.59
N LEU A 87 -14.99 -3.07 -12.92
CA LEU A 87 -15.84 -4.26 -13.12
C LEU A 87 -16.65 -4.62 -11.86
N LYS A 88 -16.07 -4.43 -10.67
CA LYS A 88 -16.74 -4.70 -9.38
C LYS A 88 -17.63 -3.54 -8.89
N GLY A 89 -17.77 -2.46 -9.66
CA GLY A 89 -18.56 -1.28 -9.29
C GLY A 89 -18.03 -0.51 -8.06
N LYS A 90 -16.75 -0.69 -7.70
CA LYS A 90 -16.12 -0.08 -6.51
C LYS A 90 -15.38 1.21 -6.80
N MET A 91 -15.32 1.62 -8.07
CA MET A 91 -14.59 2.79 -8.54
C MET A 91 -15.41 3.45 -9.66
N ASP A 92 -15.70 4.74 -9.50
CA ASP A 92 -16.35 5.56 -10.53
C ASP A 92 -15.33 6.53 -11.16
N ASP A 93 -15.74 7.24 -12.21
CA ASP A 93 -14.86 8.13 -12.96
C ASP A 93 -14.40 9.36 -12.12
N SER A 94 -14.93 9.57 -10.91
CA SER A 94 -14.49 10.61 -9.97
C SER A 94 -13.20 10.25 -9.22
N PHE A 95 -12.90 8.95 -9.12
CA PHE A 95 -11.77 8.42 -8.34
C PHE A 95 -10.40 8.67 -9.00
N LEU A 96 -10.37 8.90 -10.32
CA LEU A 96 -9.15 9.17 -11.08
C LEU A 96 -8.66 10.63 -11.00
N GLY A 97 -9.36 11.50 -10.28
CA GLY A 97 -8.84 12.80 -9.83
C GLY A 97 -8.09 13.58 -10.91
N THR A 98 -8.65 13.74 -12.11
CA THR A 98 -8.15 14.75 -13.05
C THR A 98 -8.70 16.11 -12.63
N ARG A 99 -8.14 16.65 -11.55
CA ARG A 99 -8.13 18.07 -11.24
C ARG A 99 -6.81 18.34 -10.54
N TYR A 100 -5.77 18.60 -11.32
CA TYR A 100 -4.95 19.81 -11.31
C TYR A 100 -4.19 19.87 -12.64
#